data_AF-A0A8J4V1F8-F1
#
_entry.id   AF-A0A8J4V1F8-F1
#
_cell.length_a   1.000
_cell.length_b   1.000
_cell.length_c   1.000
_cell.angle_alpha   90.00
_cell.angle_beta   90.00
_cell.angle_gamma   90.00
#
_symmetry.space_group_name_H-M   'P 1'
#
loop_
_entity.id
_entity.type
_entity.pdbx_description
1 polymer ?
#
loop_
_entity_poly.entity_id
_entity_poly.type
_entity_poly.pdbx_seq_one_letter_code
_entity_poly.pdbx_strand_id
1 'polypeptide(L)'
;MSKPRDSVTDSACHVLKGAIVKILNTPLTVSVECNNKCKGRINVEYDSADKPSDDVIKSIQDEANRIIKENLEFKVFSCDRKEAEEKYKSQLVNNTFIYDKFPVPESVTTLTLVELQDWNINCCPAAHLKTTGEIGSIKIVGINHRPAKKELEFRFDIGPALTEQTTPAAAKGKKAAAPAAAPVIETNSLTLKDTNVQYLTQKIVDLVLSTKGTKEMIQESTIPQIEQLLTTLKNTSYANGFTCSK
;
A
#
# COMPACT_ATOMS: atom_id res chain seq x y z
N MET A 1 26.58 -5.49 -16.58
CA MET A 1 25.58 -6.34 -15.92
C MET A 1 25.06 -5.59 -14.71
N SER A 2 23.75 -5.54 -14.49
CA SER A 2 23.20 -4.99 -13.24
C SER A 2 23.69 -5.81 -12.05
N LYS A 3 23.95 -5.18 -10.91
CA LYS A 3 24.33 -5.92 -9.68
C LYS A 3 23.16 -6.82 -9.27
N PRO A 4 23.43 -8.04 -8.76
CA PRO A 4 22.36 -8.91 -8.27
C PRO A 4 21.61 -8.23 -7.14
N ARG A 5 20.31 -8.50 -7.06
CA ARG A 5 19.47 -8.07 -5.94
C ARG A 5 19.77 -8.94 -4.72
N ASP A 6 19.79 -8.33 -3.55
CA ASP A 6 19.89 -8.97 -2.25
C ASP A 6 18.48 -9.29 -1.75
N SER A 7 18.27 -10.53 -1.31
CA SER A 7 16.94 -11.03 -0.94
C SER A 7 16.34 -10.31 0.27
N VAL A 8 17.16 -9.81 1.20
CA VAL A 8 16.68 -9.10 2.40
C VAL A 8 16.09 -7.75 2.00
N THR A 9 16.84 -6.97 1.23
CA THR A 9 16.37 -5.64 0.84
C THR A 9 15.30 -5.66 -0.25
N ASP A 10 15.29 -6.67 -1.13
CA ASP A 10 14.18 -6.83 -2.08
C ASP A 10 12.88 -7.22 -1.36
N SER A 11 12.93 -8.15 -0.40
CA SER A 11 11.80 -8.45 0.50
C SER A 11 11.34 -7.21 1.29
N ALA A 12 12.26 -6.40 1.81
CA ALA A 12 11.92 -5.17 2.50
C ALA A 12 11.23 -4.14 1.60
N CYS A 13 11.63 -4.04 0.32
CA CYS A 13 10.94 -3.20 -0.67
C CYS A 13 9.47 -3.60 -0.83
N HIS A 14 9.14 -4.90 -0.87
CA HIS A 14 7.75 -5.36 -0.97
C HIS A 14 6.91 -5.02 0.26
N VAL A 15 7.49 -5.12 1.46
CA VAL A 15 6.81 -4.71 2.69
C VAL A 15 6.59 -3.20 2.72
N LEU A 16 7.63 -2.42 2.42
CA LEU A 16 7.56 -0.96 2.41
C LEU A 16 6.61 -0.45 1.31
N LYS A 17 6.58 -1.09 0.14
CA LYS A 17 5.62 -0.80 -0.94
C LYS A 17 4.19 -0.88 -0.41
N GLY A 18 3.82 -1.98 0.25
CA GLY A 18 2.46 -2.12 0.82
C GLY A 18 2.11 -0.99 1.82
N ALA A 19 3.07 -0.54 2.64
CA ALA A 19 2.84 0.56 3.58
C ALA A 19 2.66 1.90 2.85
N ILE A 20 3.48 2.16 1.82
CA ILE A 20 3.36 3.35 0.95
C ILE A 20 2.00 3.35 0.26
N VAL A 21 1.55 2.23 -0.31
CA VAL A 21 0.25 2.16 -0.97
C VAL A 21 -0.88 2.38 0.03
N LYS A 22 -0.82 1.76 1.21
CA LYS A 22 -1.85 1.91 2.23
C LYS A 22 -2.03 3.36 2.70
N ILE A 23 -0.94 4.11 2.84
CA ILE A 23 -0.96 5.45 3.45
C ILE A 23 -1.00 6.58 2.41
N LEU A 24 -0.24 6.45 1.32
CA LEU A 24 -0.14 7.48 0.27
C LEU A 24 -0.95 7.13 -0.98
N ASN A 25 -1.58 5.97 -1.02
CA ASN A 25 -2.34 5.48 -2.17
C ASN A 25 -1.56 5.59 -3.49
N THR A 26 -0.29 5.20 -3.42
CA THR A 26 0.71 5.38 -4.47
C THR A 26 1.22 4.01 -4.92
N PRO A 27 0.49 3.30 -5.81
CA PRO A 27 0.75 1.89 -6.09
C PRO A 27 1.85 1.64 -7.11
N LEU A 28 2.14 2.62 -7.97
CA LEU A 28 3.07 2.45 -9.07
C LEU A 28 4.51 2.67 -8.60
N THR A 29 5.29 1.60 -8.57
CA THR A 29 6.73 1.65 -8.31
C THR A 29 7.46 2.04 -9.60
N VAL A 30 8.34 3.03 -9.52
CA VAL A 30 9.16 3.51 -10.64
C VAL A 30 10.47 2.74 -10.72
N SER A 31 11.13 2.55 -9.58
CA SER A 31 12.38 1.81 -9.47
C SER A 31 12.67 1.38 -8.03
N VAL A 32 13.55 0.39 -7.89
CA VAL A 32 14.10 -0.05 -6.61
C VAL A 32 15.63 -0.16 -6.69
N GLU A 33 16.31 0.08 -5.57
CA GLU A 33 17.71 -0.25 -5.38
C GLU A 33 17.83 -1.17 -4.16
N CYS A 34 18.11 -2.45 -4.42
CA CYS A 34 18.18 -3.51 -3.40
C CYS A 34 19.43 -4.40 -3.61
N ASN A 35 20.57 -3.78 -3.94
CA ASN A 35 21.83 -4.49 -4.19
C ASN A 35 22.74 -4.58 -2.94
N ASN A 36 22.27 -4.06 -1.80
CA ASN A 36 22.99 -3.99 -0.54
C ASN A 36 22.15 -4.64 0.55
N LYS A 37 22.74 -5.48 1.40
CA LYS A 37 22.02 -6.24 2.43
C LYS A 37 21.36 -5.39 3.51
N CYS A 38 21.86 -4.18 3.75
CA CYS A 38 21.44 -3.35 4.88
C CYS A 38 20.81 -2.02 4.45
N LYS A 39 20.81 -1.67 3.16
CA LYS A 39 20.33 -0.39 2.66
C LYS A 39 19.56 -0.59 1.36
N GLY A 40 18.39 0.02 1.27
CA GLY A 40 17.57 -0.05 0.08
C GLY A 40 16.93 1.28 -0.27
N ARG A 41 16.39 1.33 -1.50
CA ARG A 41 15.58 2.44 -1.98
C ARG A 41 14.37 1.92 -2.74
N ILE A 42 13.25 2.60 -2.55
CA ILE A 42 12.05 2.45 -3.39
C ILE A 42 11.64 3.82 -3.88
N ASN A 43 11.43 3.94 -5.20
CA ASN A 43 10.94 5.13 -5.85
C ASN A 43 9.56 4.85 -6.41
N VAL A 44 8.60 5.72 -6.11
CA VAL A 44 7.20 5.55 -6.48
C VAL A 44 6.68 6.79 -7.20
N GLU A 45 5.63 6.63 -8.00
CA GLU A 45 4.95 7.74 -8.64
C GLU A 45 4.11 8.52 -7.63
N TYR A 46 4.41 9.81 -7.46
CA TYR A 46 3.75 10.62 -6.44
C TYR A 46 3.39 11.98 -7.02
N ASP A 47 2.10 12.18 -7.27
CA ASP A 47 1.54 13.33 -8.00
C ASP A 47 1.32 14.57 -7.12
N SER A 48 1.49 14.46 -5.80
CA SER A 48 1.34 15.61 -4.91
C SER A 48 2.45 16.63 -5.11
N ALA A 49 2.07 17.91 -5.11
CA ALA A 49 3.00 19.04 -5.12
C ALA A 49 3.73 19.20 -3.79
N ASP A 50 3.12 18.72 -2.70
CA ASP A 50 3.64 18.83 -1.34
C ASP A 50 4.35 17.56 -0.91
N LYS A 51 5.47 17.74 -0.20
CA LYS A 51 6.22 16.64 0.42
C LYS A 51 5.40 16.06 1.57
N PRO A 52 5.35 14.72 1.75
CA PRO A 52 4.74 14.11 2.93
C PRO A 52 5.33 14.66 4.22
N SER A 53 4.47 14.90 5.22
CA SER A 53 4.92 15.29 6.55
C SER A 53 5.68 14.16 7.24
N ASP A 54 6.47 14.52 8.25
CA ASP A 54 7.25 13.54 9.01
C ASP A 54 6.35 12.51 9.73
N ASP A 55 5.13 12.92 10.15
CA ASP A 55 4.14 12.01 10.75
C ASP A 55 3.62 10.96 9.75
N VAL A 56 3.43 11.35 8.49
CA VAL A 56 3.06 10.42 7.42
C VAL A 56 4.20 9.45 7.14
N ILE A 57 5.44 9.93 7.08
CA ILE A 57 6.61 9.06 6.89
C ILE A 57 6.76 8.09 8.07
N LYS A 58 6.55 8.57 9.30
CA LYS A 58 6.58 7.74 10.51
C LYS A 58 5.49 6.67 10.44
N SER A 59 4.28 7.03 10.03
CA SER A 59 3.18 6.07 9.86
C SER A 59 3.52 4.98 8.84
N ILE A 60 4.19 5.32 7.72
CA ILE A 60 4.65 4.34 6.73
C ILE A 60 5.68 3.38 7.34
N GLN A 61 6.64 3.91 8.10
CA GLN A 61 7.64 3.07 8.76
C GLN A 61 7.01 2.14 9.81
N ASP A 62 6.10 2.67 10.63
CA ASP A 62 5.44 1.91 11.70
C ASP A 62 4.58 0.79 11.11
N GLU A 63 3.88 1.08 10.02
CA GLU A 63 3.04 0.11 9.32
C GLU A 63 3.86 -0.98 8.63
N ALA A 64 4.99 -0.62 8.00
CA ALA A 64 5.92 -1.61 7.45
C ALA A 64 6.47 -2.54 8.55
N ASN A 65 6.84 -1.98 9.71
CA ASN A 65 7.33 -2.76 10.84
C ASN A 65 6.24 -3.60 11.52
N ARG A 66 4.97 -3.16 11.50
CA ARG A 66 3.82 -3.97 11.93
C ARG A 66 3.76 -5.26 11.12
N ILE A 67 3.86 -5.16 9.80
CA ILE A 67 3.83 -6.33 8.89
C ILE A 67 5.04 -7.23 9.04
N ILE A 68 6.23 -6.67 9.34
CA ILE A 68 7.41 -7.47 9.71
C ILE A 68 7.12 -8.27 10.99
N LYS A 69 6.54 -7.63 12.00
CA LYS A 69 6.19 -8.28 13.27
C LYS A 69 5.12 -9.37 13.11
N GLU A 70 4.18 -9.18 12.19
CA GLU A 70 3.15 -10.18 11.84
C GLU A 70 3.72 -11.38 11.08
N ASN A 71 4.96 -11.29 10.60
CA ASN A 71 5.70 -12.40 10.03
C ASN A 71 4.97 -13.11 8.87
N LEU A 72 4.38 -12.32 7.97
CA LEU A 72 3.68 -12.82 6.78
C LEU A 72 4.61 -13.63 5.88
N GLU A 73 4.06 -14.66 5.23
CA GLU A 73 4.76 -15.50 4.26
C GLU A 73 4.87 -14.81 2.89
N PHE A 74 6.06 -14.84 2.30
CA PHE A 74 6.27 -14.50 0.89
C PHE A 74 5.90 -15.70 0.01
N LYS A 75 4.71 -15.68 -0.59
CA LYS A 75 4.26 -16.71 -1.52
C LYS A 75 4.80 -16.40 -2.90
N VAL A 76 5.80 -17.16 -3.34
CA VAL A 76 6.39 -17.06 -4.67
C VAL A 76 5.85 -18.18 -5.56
N PHE A 77 5.24 -17.81 -6.69
CA PHE A 77 4.68 -18.78 -7.63
C PHE A 77 4.75 -18.28 -9.07
N SER A 78 4.72 -19.21 -10.01
CA SER A 78 4.65 -18.90 -11.44
C SER A 78 3.26 -19.20 -11.99
N CYS A 79 2.77 -18.34 -12.87
CA CYS A 79 1.49 -18.53 -13.55
C CYS A 79 1.52 -17.94 -14.96
N ASP A 80 0.51 -18.27 -15.77
CA ASP A 80 0.32 -17.63 -17.08
C ASP A 80 0.06 -16.13 -16.91
N ARG A 81 0.60 -15.33 -17.83
CA ARG A 81 0.45 -13.87 -17.81
C ARG A 81 -1.03 -13.46 -17.85
N LYS A 82 -1.82 -14.04 -18.76
CA LYS A 82 -3.22 -13.63 -18.96
C LYS A 82 -4.04 -13.96 -17.72
N GLU A 83 -3.82 -15.14 -17.14
CA GLU A 83 -4.45 -15.54 -15.88
C GLU A 83 -4.09 -14.60 -14.73
N ALA A 84 -2.81 -14.21 -14.62
CA ALA A 84 -2.37 -13.25 -13.62
C ALA A 84 -3.04 -11.88 -13.78
N GLU A 85 -3.03 -11.35 -15.00
CA GLU A 85 -3.62 -10.05 -15.32
C GLU A 85 -5.12 -10.03 -15.06
N GLU A 86 -5.85 -11.07 -15.46
CA GLU A 86 -7.28 -11.19 -15.20
C GLU A 86 -7.59 -11.28 -13.69
N LYS A 87 -6.86 -12.13 -12.97
CA LYS A 87 -7.02 -12.30 -11.51
C LYS A 87 -6.76 -11.00 -10.79
N TYR A 88 -5.59 -10.39 -10.96
CA TYR A 88 -5.19 -9.24 -10.16
C TYR A 88 -5.74 -7.90 -10.69
N LYS A 89 -6.38 -7.88 -11.87
CA LYS A 89 -7.25 -6.76 -12.28
C LYS A 89 -8.60 -6.77 -11.54
N SER A 90 -9.12 -7.94 -11.20
CA SER A 90 -10.41 -8.09 -10.51
C SER A 90 -10.28 -8.23 -8.99
N GLN A 91 -9.13 -8.71 -8.50
CA GLN A 91 -8.85 -8.96 -7.09
C GLN A 91 -7.58 -8.20 -6.68
N LEU A 92 -7.75 -6.93 -6.30
CA LEU A 92 -6.63 -6.09 -5.87
C LEU A 92 -6.09 -6.55 -4.51
N VAL A 93 -4.76 -6.53 -4.37
CA VAL A 93 -4.07 -6.80 -3.10
C VAL A 93 -3.56 -5.47 -2.56
N ASN A 94 -4.24 -4.88 -1.56
CA ASN A 94 -3.89 -3.58 -0.98
C ASN A 94 -3.67 -2.48 -2.04
N ASN A 95 -4.50 -2.45 -3.08
CA ASN A 95 -4.37 -1.57 -4.24
C ASN A 95 -2.99 -1.61 -4.95
N THR A 96 -2.19 -2.66 -4.73
CA THR A 96 -0.89 -2.85 -5.41
C THR A 96 -1.08 -3.51 -6.78
N PHE A 97 -0.10 -3.33 -7.67
CA PHE A 97 -0.10 -3.90 -9.02
C PHE A 97 0.99 -4.95 -9.21
N ILE A 98 0.66 -5.97 -10.01
CA ILE A 98 1.62 -6.98 -10.45
C ILE A 98 2.78 -6.36 -11.25
N TYR A 99 2.56 -5.24 -11.93
CA TYR A 99 3.60 -4.55 -12.68
C TYR A 99 4.03 -3.25 -12.02
N ASP A 100 5.33 -2.96 -12.13
CA ASP A 100 5.90 -1.65 -11.87
C ASP A 100 5.75 -0.75 -13.13
N LYS A 101 6.23 0.48 -13.08
CA LYS A 101 6.10 1.47 -14.17
C LYS A 101 6.64 0.98 -15.52
N PHE A 102 7.64 0.11 -15.49
CA PHE A 102 8.19 -0.53 -16.68
C PHE A 102 7.73 -2.00 -16.71
N PRO A 103 6.70 -2.32 -17.51
CA PRO A 103 6.12 -3.65 -17.52
C PRO A 103 7.07 -4.68 -18.16
N VAL A 104 6.78 -5.95 -17.88
CA VAL A 104 7.53 -7.09 -18.41
C VAL A 104 7.31 -7.20 -19.93
N PRO A 105 8.34 -7.49 -20.75
CA PRO A 105 8.20 -7.59 -22.20
C PRO A 105 7.09 -8.56 -22.65
N GLU A 106 6.37 -8.22 -23.72
CA GLU A 106 5.23 -9.03 -24.21
C GLU A 106 5.58 -10.49 -24.54
N SER A 107 6.85 -10.77 -24.86
CA SER A 107 7.34 -12.13 -25.11
C SER A 107 7.32 -13.05 -23.88
N VAL A 108 7.24 -12.51 -22.66
CA VAL A 108 7.24 -13.30 -21.42
C VAL A 108 5.82 -13.77 -21.10
N THR A 109 5.47 -15.01 -21.42
CA THR A 109 4.12 -15.53 -21.19
C THR A 109 3.90 -16.14 -19.81
N THR A 110 4.98 -16.41 -19.07
CA THR A 110 4.92 -16.91 -17.68
C THR A 110 5.52 -15.87 -16.74
N LEU A 111 4.74 -15.42 -15.77
CA LEU A 111 5.18 -14.47 -14.75
C LEU A 111 5.58 -15.21 -13.48
N THR A 112 6.60 -14.72 -12.79
CA THR A 112 6.90 -15.10 -11.41
C THR A 112 6.40 -13.99 -10.49
N LEU A 113 5.39 -14.30 -9.69
CA LEU A 113 4.76 -13.37 -8.75
C LEU A 113 5.22 -13.65 -7.34
N VAL A 114 5.38 -12.59 -6.56
CA VAL A 114 5.57 -12.61 -5.11
C VAL A 114 4.38 -11.93 -4.44
N GLU A 115 3.68 -12.67 -3.60
CA GLU A 115 2.50 -12.22 -2.87
C GLU A 115 2.77 -12.24 -1.35
N LEU A 116 2.54 -11.10 -0.71
CA LEU A 116 2.27 -11.00 0.72
C LEU A 116 0.75 -10.84 0.86
N GLN A 117 0.12 -11.80 1.53
CA GLN A 117 -1.34 -11.88 1.64
C GLN A 117 -1.94 -10.54 2.10
N ASP A 118 -2.94 -10.05 1.35
CA ASP A 118 -3.67 -8.80 1.60
C ASP A 118 -2.78 -7.55 1.75
N TRP A 119 -1.50 -7.63 1.34
CA TRP A 119 -0.51 -6.59 1.60
C TRP A 119 0.22 -6.08 0.35
N ASN A 120 0.75 -6.97 -0.48
CA ASN A 120 1.46 -6.60 -1.69
C ASN A 120 1.51 -7.76 -2.69
N ILE A 121 1.24 -7.48 -3.96
CA ILE A 121 1.54 -8.37 -5.09
C ILE A 121 2.50 -7.67 -6.05
N ASN A 122 3.47 -8.40 -6.60
CA ASN A 122 4.35 -7.88 -7.65
C ASN A 122 4.96 -9.01 -8.50
N CYS A 123 5.25 -8.72 -9.76
CA CYS A 123 5.98 -9.60 -10.67
C CYS A 123 7.48 -9.38 -10.45
N CYS A 124 8.07 -10.20 -9.60
CA CYS A 124 9.49 -10.14 -9.26
C CYS A 124 10.10 -11.55 -9.30
N PRO A 125 10.97 -11.85 -10.28
CA PRO A 125 11.63 -13.16 -10.38
C PRO A 125 12.88 -13.31 -9.49
N ALA A 126 13.22 -12.27 -8.71
CA ALA A 126 14.35 -12.33 -7.79
C ALA A 126 14.05 -13.26 -6.60
N ALA A 127 15.09 -13.61 -5.85
CA ALA A 127 14.92 -14.39 -4.63
C ALA A 127 14.46 -13.49 -3.48
N HIS A 128 13.55 -14.01 -2.65
CA HIS A 128 13.02 -13.36 -1.46
C HIS A 128 13.24 -14.22 -0.22
N LEU A 129 13.13 -13.60 0.95
CA LEU A 129 13.01 -14.31 2.23
C LEU A 129 11.71 -15.13 2.28
N LYS A 130 11.60 -16.08 3.22
CA LYS A 130 10.38 -16.90 3.36
C LYS A 130 9.30 -16.12 4.09
N THR A 131 9.67 -15.34 5.10
CA THR A 131 8.73 -14.53 5.87
C THR A 131 9.23 -13.12 6.13
N THR A 132 8.32 -12.19 6.39
CA THR A 132 8.65 -10.78 6.67
C THR A 132 9.45 -10.60 7.95
N GLY A 133 9.31 -11.49 8.94
CA GLY A 133 10.06 -11.42 10.20
C GLY A 133 11.56 -11.66 10.04
N GLU A 134 12.00 -12.32 8.97
CA GLU A 134 13.42 -12.52 8.64
C GLU A 134 14.12 -11.22 8.20
N ILE A 135 13.36 -10.15 7.92
CA ILE A 135 13.91 -8.85 7.50
C ILE A 135 14.64 -8.15 8.65
N GLY A 136 14.14 -8.28 9.88
CA GLY A 136 14.64 -7.54 11.04
C GLY A 136 13.75 -6.34 11.39
N SER A 137 14.13 -5.15 10.94
CA SER A 137 13.30 -3.93 11.00
C SER A 137 13.63 -2.98 9.85
N ILE A 138 12.68 -2.11 9.50
CA ILE A 138 12.88 -1.06 8.50
C ILE A 138 12.96 0.29 9.20
N LYS A 139 14.03 1.05 8.90
CA LYS A 139 14.15 2.45 9.29
C LYS A 139 14.22 3.33 8.05
N ILE A 140 13.27 4.22 7.86
CA ILE A 140 13.31 5.23 6.79
C ILE A 140 14.33 6.29 7.19
N VAL A 141 15.42 6.40 6.43
CA VAL A 141 16.54 7.32 6.72
C VAL A 141 16.44 8.63 5.94
N GLY A 142 15.56 8.69 4.95
CA GLY A 142 15.20 9.94 4.31
C GLY A 142 14.39 9.74 3.05
N ILE A 143 13.70 10.79 2.63
CA ILE A 143 12.96 10.82 1.38
C ILE A 143 13.53 11.86 0.41
N ASN A 144 13.22 11.72 -0.87
CA ASN A 144 13.51 12.71 -1.90
C ASN A 144 12.25 12.89 -2.75
N HIS A 145 11.56 14.01 -2.54
CA HIS A 145 10.34 14.36 -3.26
C HIS A 145 10.68 15.22 -4.49
N ARG A 146 10.23 14.76 -5.66
CA ARG A 146 10.56 15.35 -6.96
C ARG A 146 9.25 15.69 -7.69
N PRO A 147 8.57 16.79 -7.33
CA PRO A 147 7.25 17.13 -7.89
C PRO A 147 7.28 17.31 -9.41
N ALA A 148 8.36 17.88 -9.96
CA ALA A 148 8.53 18.03 -11.41
C ALA A 148 8.58 16.69 -12.18
N LYS A 149 8.99 15.60 -11.51
CA LYS A 149 9.02 14.24 -12.07
C LYS A 149 7.83 13.39 -11.64
N LYS A 150 6.98 13.89 -10.73
CA LYS A 150 5.92 13.13 -10.06
C LYS A 150 6.47 11.87 -9.39
N GLU A 151 7.55 12.03 -8.62
CA GLU A 151 8.23 10.92 -7.97
C GLU A 151 8.52 11.20 -6.50
N LEU A 152 8.47 10.15 -5.69
CA LEU A 152 8.88 10.15 -4.30
C LEU A 152 9.76 8.93 -4.03
N GLU A 153 11.00 9.19 -3.63
CA GLU A 153 11.95 8.15 -3.25
C GLU A 153 12.03 8.03 -1.73
N PHE A 154 11.99 6.81 -1.22
CA PHE A 154 12.28 6.45 0.15
C PHE A 154 13.61 5.71 0.20
N ARG A 155 14.51 6.17 1.07
CA ARG A 155 15.75 5.47 1.43
C ARG A 155 15.54 4.85 2.80
N PHE A 156 15.92 3.60 2.95
CA PHE A 156 15.76 2.87 4.20
C PHE A 156 16.98 2.02 4.53
N ASP A 157 17.16 1.81 5.83
CA ASP A 157 18.15 0.90 6.39
C ASP A 157 17.43 -0.29 7.04
N ILE A 158 18.07 -1.46 6.98
CA ILE A 158 17.65 -2.66 7.72
C ILE A 158 18.28 -2.62 9.10
N GLY A 159 17.44 -2.62 10.13
CA GLY A 159 17.85 -2.70 11.52
C GLY A 159 17.80 -4.12 12.09
N PRO A 160 18.18 -4.31 13.36
CA PRO A 160 18.03 -5.59 14.05
C PRO A 160 16.56 -6.00 14.15
N ALA A 161 16.31 -7.28 14.46
CA ALA A 161 14.96 -7.80 14.68
C ALA A 161 14.22 -7.00 15.75
N LEU A 162 12.92 -6.76 15.49
CA LEU A 162 12.03 -6.15 16.46
C LEU A 162 11.84 -7.12 17.63
N THR A 163 12.50 -6.87 18.76
CA THR A 163 12.29 -7.64 19.98
C THR A 163 10.86 -7.41 20.47
N GLU A 164 10.18 -8.47 20.89
CA GLU A 164 8.89 -8.33 21.56
C GLU A 164 9.06 -7.45 22.80
N GLN A 165 8.38 -6.30 22.82
CA GLN A 165 8.06 -5.69 24.09
C GLN A 165 7.01 -6.59 24.76
N THR A 166 7.47 -7.45 25.67
CA THR A 166 6.60 -8.14 26.63
C THR A 166 5.82 -7.11 27.43
N THR A 167 4.53 -6.98 27.13
CA THR A 167 3.57 -6.39 28.08
C THR A 167 3.46 -7.36 29.26
N PRO A 168 3.77 -6.99 30.53
CA PRO A 168 3.63 -7.91 31.63
C PRO A 168 2.15 -8.14 31.94
N ALA A 169 1.71 -9.40 31.92
CA ALA A 169 0.37 -9.79 32.35
C ALA A 169 0.26 -9.92 33.89
N ALA A 170 -0.79 -9.28 34.41
CA ALA A 170 -1.57 -9.59 35.62
C ALA A 170 -0.93 -9.44 37.03
N ALA A 171 -1.32 -8.36 37.72
CA ALA A 171 -1.58 -8.37 39.16
C ALA A 171 -3.09 -8.12 39.39
N LYS A 172 -3.75 -9.04 40.11
CA LYS A 172 -5.19 -9.02 40.40
C LYS A 172 -5.55 -7.94 41.44
N GLY A 173 -6.50 -7.08 41.08
CA GLY A 173 -7.65 -6.71 41.92
C GLY A 173 -7.58 -5.45 42.77
N LYS A 174 -8.26 -4.38 42.30
CA LYS A 174 -9.29 -3.64 43.06
C LYS A 174 -10.16 -2.81 42.11
N LYS A 175 -11.48 -2.92 42.28
CA LYS A 175 -12.54 -2.23 41.51
C LYS A 175 -12.38 -0.70 41.57
N ALA A 176 -12.47 -0.04 40.42
CA ALA A 176 -12.91 1.35 40.29
C ALA A 176 -13.58 1.56 38.92
N ALA A 177 -14.45 2.55 38.87
CA ALA A 177 -15.56 2.75 37.94
C ALA A 177 -15.19 2.90 36.46
N ALA A 178 -16.14 2.54 35.59
CA ALA A 178 -16.07 2.65 34.14
C ALA A 178 -15.98 4.12 33.67
N PRO A 179 -15.09 4.46 32.72
CA PRO A 179 -15.26 5.62 31.86
C PRO A 179 -16.03 5.25 30.59
N ALA A 180 -16.81 6.23 30.14
CA ALA A 180 -17.79 6.16 29.06
C ALA A 180 -17.19 5.76 27.70
N ALA A 181 -17.99 5.03 26.93
CA ALA A 181 -17.69 4.61 25.57
C ALA A 181 -17.53 5.80 24.63
N ALA A 182 -16.38 5.87 23.95
CA ALA A 182 -16.20 6.67 22.75
C ALA A 182 -16.91 5.98 21.56
N PRO A 183 -17.48 6.73 20.61
CA PRO A 183 -18.28 6.14 19.54
C PRO A 183 -17.38 5.40 18.55
N VAL A 184 -17.74 4.16 18.26
CA VAL A 184 -17.16 3.35 17.19
C VAL A 184 -17.72 3.91 15.89
N ILE A 185 -16.87 4.52 15.06
CA ILE A 185 -17.23 4.89 13.69
C ILE A 185 -17.17 3.61 12.86
N GLU A 186 -18.34 3.12 12.43
CA GLU A 186 -18.48 2.06 11.44
C GLU A 186 -17.87 2.55 10.11
N THR A 187 -16.64 2.10 9.81
CA THR A 187 -16.05 2.30 8.48
C THR A 187 -16.78 1.37 7.51
N ASN A 188 -17.74 1.94 6.79
CA ASN A 188 -18.48 1.25 5.75
C ASN A 188 -17.49 0.82 4.65
N SER A 189 -17.01 -0.42 4.71
CA SER A 189 -16.07 -0.98 3.75
C SER A 189 -16.79 -1.21 2.43
N LEU A 190 -16.60 -0.28 1.49
CA LEU A 190 -17.11 -0.41 0.12
C LEU A 190 -16.54 -1.70 -0.53
N THR A 191 -17.38 -2.45 -1.23
CA THR A 191 -17.02 -3.75 -1.84
C THR A 191 -16.87 -3.64 -3.36
N LEU A 192 -16.29 -4.68 -3.98
CA LEU A 192 -15.84 -4.82 -5.37
C LEU A 192 -16.85 -4.52 -6.51
N LYS A 193 -18.09 -4.09 -6.23
CA LYS A 193 -19.08 -3.72 -7.26
C LYS A 193 -19.01 -2.25 -7.66
N ASP A 194 -18.15 -1.47 -7.01
CA ASP A 194 -18.17 -0.01 -7.06
C ASP A 194 -17.31 0.59 -8.20
N THR A 195 -16.88 -0.20 -9.19
CA THR A 195 -16.09 0.28 -10.34
C THR A 195 -16.94 0.79 -11.52
N ASN A 196 -18.27 0.85 -11.38
CA ASN A 196 -19.14 1.47 -12.38
C ASN A 196 -19.21 3.00 -12.14
N VAL A 197 -18.72 3.78 -13.11
CA VAL A 197 -18.74 5.25 -13.12
C VAL A 197 -20.13 5.82 -12.79
N GLN A 198 -21.19 5.21 -13.33
CA GLN A 198 -22.57 5.66 -13.10
C GLN A 198 -23.01 5.39 -11.66
N TYR A 199 -22.59 4.27 -11.09
CA TYR A 199 -22.89 3.89 -9.72
C TYR A 199 -22.16 4.79 -8.70
N LEU A 200 -20.88 5.07 -8.93
CA LEU A 200 -20.10 5.99 -8.11
C LEU A 200 -20.66 7.41 -8.16
N THR A 201 -21.06 7.86 -9.35
CA THR A 201 -21.71 9.17 -9.53
C THR A 201 -23.02 9.23 -8.75
N GLN A 202 -23.85 8.18 -8.81
CA GLN A 202 -25.09 8.12 -8.05
C GLN A 202 -24.84 8.11 -6.53
N LYS A 203 -23.83 7.36 -6.04
CA LYS A 203 -23.44 7.38 -4.63
C LYS A 203 -23.03 8.77 -4.13
N ILE A 204 -22.28 9.52 -4.93
CA ILE A 204 -21.88 10.89 -4.58
C ILE A 204 -23.13 11.78 -4.49
N VAL A 205 -24.02 11.71 -5.48
CA VAL A 205 -25.28 12.46 -5.50
C VAL A 205 -26.13 12.11 -4.27
N ASP A 206 -26.29 10.83 -3.96
CA ASP A 206 -27.06 10.36 -2.80
C ASP A 206 -26.44 10.84 -1.48
N LEU A 207 -25.10 10.80 -1.35
CA LEU A 207 -24.39 11.29 -0.16
C LEU A 207 -24.62 12.80 0.02
N VAL A 208 -24.51 13.59 -1.05
CA VAL A 208 -24.73 15.04 -1.01
C VAL A 208 -26.19 15.39 -0.68
N LEU A 209 -27.16 14.69 -1.28
CA LEU A 209 -28.59 14.94 -1.06
C LEU A 209 -29.08 14.46 0.31
N SER A 210 -28.47 13.41 0.87
CA SER A 210 -28.81 12.86 2.19
C SER A 210 -28.07 13.54 3.35
N THR A 211 -27.07 14.38 3.07
CA THR A 211 -26.31 15.08 4.10
C THR A 211 -27.19 16.08 4.85
N LYS A 212 -27.55 15.73 6.08
CA LYS A 212 -28.08 16.65 7.09
C LYS A 212 -27.26 16.50 8.36
N GLY A 213 -26.56 17.56 8.76
CA GLY A 213 -25.72 17.56 9.97
C GLY A 213 -25.04 18.90 10.21
N THR A 214 -24.30 19.00 11.32
CA THR A 214 -23.53 20.20 11.66
C THR A 214 -22.34 20.36 10.72
N LYS A 215 -21.81 21.57 10.62
CA LYS A 215 -20.67 21.89 9.76
C LYS A 215 -19.46 21.01 10.08
N GLU A 216 -19.22 20.71 11.35
CA GLU A 216 -18.13 19.82 11.78
C GLU A 216 -18.31 18.38 11.25
N MET A 217 -19.53 17.82 11.35
CA MET A 217 -19.80 16.45 10.89
C MET A 217 -19.62 16.29 9.37
N ILE A 218 -19.99 17.34 8.61
CA ILE A 218 -19.79 17.36 7.15
C ILE A 218 -18.30 17.40 6.82
N GLN A 219 -17.51 18.18 7.54
CA GLN A 219 -16.07 18.29 7.33
C GLN A 219 -15.30 17.04 7.71
N GLU A 220 -15.67 16.39 8.80
CA GLU A 220 -14.92 15.24 9.34
C GLU A 220 -15.29 13.90 8.69
N SER A 221 -16.49 13.80 8.10
CA SER A 221 -17.01 12.51 7.58
C SER A 221 -17.46 12.57 6.13
N THR A 222 -18.34 13.51 5.78
CA THR A 222 -18.95 13.55 4.44
C THR A 222 -17.94 13.96 3.36
N ILE A 223 -17.14 15.00 3.61
CA ILE A 223 -16.16 15.49 2.63
C ILE A 223 -15.10 14.43 2.27
N PRO A 224 -14.43 13.77 3.25
CA PRO A 224 -13.46 12.72 2.95
C PRO A 224 -14.05 11.56 2.13
N GLN A 225 -15.31 11.18 2.39
CA GLN A 225 -15.99 10.13 1.63
C GLN A 225 -16.27 10.54 0.18
N ILE A 226 -16.68 11.79 -0.06
CA ILE A 226 -16.86 12.33 -1.42
C ILE A 226 -15.52 12.36 -2.16
N GLU A 227 -14.44 12.82 -1.52
CA GLU A 227 -13.10 12.88 -2.11
C GLU A 227 -12.58 11.48 -2.50
N GLN A 228 -12.84 10.47 -1.66
CA GLN A 228 -12.51 9.08 -1.95
C GLN A 228 -13.29 8.54 -3.17
N LEU A 229 -14.59 8.82 -3.25
CA LEU A 229 -15.44 8.41 -4.38
C LEU A 229 -15.03 9.12 -5.69
N LEU A 230 -14.76 10.42 -5.65
CA LEU A 230 -14.29 11.20 -6.80
C LEU A 230 -12.92 10.71 -7.30
N THR A 231 -12.03 10.33 -6.38
CA THR A 231 -10.72 9.77 -6.74
C THR A 231 -10.88 8.40 -7.41
N THR A 232 -11.77 7.55 -6.89
CA THR A 232 -12.11 6.25 -7.50
C THR A 232 -12.69 6.43 -8.91
N LEU A 233 -13.59 7.40 -9.07
CA LEU A 233 -14.19 7.76 -10.36
C LEU A 233 -13.14 8.22 -11.37
N LYS A 234 -12.27 9.14 -10.95
CA LYS A 234 -11.15 9.66 -11.75
C LYS A 234 -10.26 8.52 -12.25
N ASN A 235 -9.84 7.62 -11.37
CA ASN A 235 -8.96 6.50 -11.70
C ASN A 235 -9.63 5.49 -12.65
N THR A 236 -10.92 5.23 -12.45
CA THR A 236 -11.72 4.38 -13.34
C THR A 236 -11.83 4.98 -14.74
N SER A 237 -12.04 6.29 -14.86
CA SER A 237 -12.04 6.99 -16.15
C SER A 237 -10.69 6.94 -16.87
N TYR A 238 -9.57 7.04 -16.16
CA TYR A 238 -8.24 6.88 -16.77
C TYR A 238 -8.00 5.47 -17.31
N ALA A 239 -8.44 4.44 -16.58
CA ALA A 239 -8.32 3.05 -17.02
C ALA A 239 -9.12 2.76 -18.31
N ASN A 240 -10.28 3.40 -18.48
CA ASN A 240 -11.12 3.27 -19.68
C ASN A 240 -10.67 4.16 -20.85
N GLY A 241 -9.97 5.28 -20.57
CA GLY A 241 -9.45 6.19 -21.60
C GLY A 241 -8.29 5.61 -22.42
N PHE A 242 -7.51 4.68 -21.85
CA PHE A 242 -6.42 4.00 -22.55
C PHE A 242 -6.89 2.96 -23.59
N THR A 243 -8.18 2.59 -23.61
CA THR A 243 -8.73 1.66 -24.61
C THR A 243 -9.24 2.31 -25.89
N CYS A 244 -9.09 3.63 -26.06
CA CYS A 244 -9.57 4.34 -27.25
C CYS A 244 -8.43 5.10 -27.95
N SER A 245 -7.55 4.36 -28.60
CA SER A 245 -6.77 4.80 -29.77
C SER A 245 -6.35 3.54 -30.52
N LYS A 246 -7.12 3.22 -31.57
CA LYS A 246 -6.71 2.28 -32.62
C LYS A 246 -5.69 2.94 -33.53
#